data_AF-A0AAP0ML75-F1
#
_entry.id   AF-A0AAP0ML75-F1
#
_cell.length_a   1.000
_cell.length_b   1.000
_cell.length_c   1.000
_cell.angle_alpha   90.00
_cell.angle_beta   90.00
_cell.angle_gamma   90.00
#
_symmetry.space_group_name_H-M   'P 1'
#
loop_
_entity.id
_entity.type
_entity.pdbx_description
1 polymer ?
#
loop_
_entity_poly.entity_id
_entity_poly.type
_entity_poly.pdbx_seq_one_letter_code
_entity_poly.pdbx_strand_id
1 'polypeptide(L)'
;MPPTSFGLAFLMVSCISLLSSFVGFYSQLTHFCFITHVSLLLSSLMGQLLSTLALFTREKSSLSMLKSERDPKEAKVLVRLECGILMAMFLMQLLVLILSCVIHSCWVRDYEEIEAEREAMAKKRSRKIAQVQEESMANAAKIAEVKAKEFDEKMKSKYGQWVKTDFEG
;
A
#
# COMPACT_ATOMS: atom_id res chain seq x y z
N MET A 1 -6.21 48.78 6.79
CA MET A 1 -7.30 48.08 6.07
C MET A 1 -7.16 46.60 6.37
N PRO A 2 -8.23 45.89 6.79
CA PRO A 2 -8.16 44.45 6.99
C PRO A 2 -7.88 43.75 5.64
N PRO A 3 -7.22 42.57 5.65
CA PRO A 3 -7.01 41.81 4.44
C PRO A 3 -8.37 41.53 3.77
N THR A 4 -8.45 41.78 2.48
CA THR A 4 -9.61 41.44 1.66
C THR A 4 -9.77 39.91 1.64
N SER A 5 -11.01 39.42 1.70
CA SER A 5 -11.29 37.97 1.81
C SER A 5 -10.62 37.14 0.70
N PHE A 6 -10.48 37.72 -0.49
CA PHE A 6 -9.82 37.11 -1.63
C PHE A 6 -8.28 37.07 -1.49
N GLY A 7 -7.67 38.08 -0.87
CA GLY A 7 -6.25 38.03 -0.49
C GLY A 7 -5.98 36.97 0.57
N LEU A 8 -6.90 36.82 1.54
CA LEU A 8 -6.83 35.76 2.54
C LEU A 8 -6.92 34.35 1.89
N ALA A 9 -7.82 34.18 0.91
CA ALA A 9 -7.96 32.92 0.18
C ALA A 9 -6.68 32.53 -0.58
N PHE A 10 -6.04 33.49 -1.24
CA PHE A 10 -4.74 33.29 -1.91
C PHE A 10 -3.64 32.85 -0.94
N LEU A 11 -3.58 33.51 0.22
CA LEU A 11 -2.62 33.21 1.28
C LEU A 11 -2.83 31.79 1.84
N MET A 12 -4.10 31.40 2.06
CA MET A 12 -4.44 30.05 2.51
C MET A 12 -4.07 28.98 1.48
N VAL A 13 -4.35 29.20 0.19
CA VAL A 13 -3.94 28.25 -0.88
C VAL A 13 -2.42 28.11 -0.94
N SER A 14 -1.68 29.22 -0.76
CA SER A 14 -0.22 29.21 -0.73
C SER A 14 0.33 28.46 0.47
N CYS A 15 -0.22 28.68 1.67
CA CYS A 15 0.14 27.93 2.88
C CYS A 15 -0.14 26.44 2.74
N ILE A 16 -1.30 26.06 2.20
CA ILE A 16 -1.66 24.65 1.96
C ILE A 16 -0.69 24.01 0.95
N SER A 17 -0.31 24.74 -0.09
CA SER A 17 0.64 24.24 -1.09
C SER A 17 2.05 24.06 -0.51
N LEU A 18 2.51 25.01 0.33
CA LEU A 18 3.77 24.89 1.06
C LEU A 18 3.74 23.69 2.02
N LEU A 19 2.68 23.54 2.80
CA LEU A 19 2.50 22.39 3.70
C LEU A 19 2.49 21.07 2.92
N SER A 20 1.81 21.00 1.79
CA SER A 20 1.83 19.83 0.90
C SER A 20 3.25 19.50 0.43
N SER A 21 4.05 20.52 0.08
CA SER A 21 5.44 20.33 -0.37
C SER A 21 6.36 19.87 0.76
N PHE A 22 6.21 20.43 1.97
CA PHE A 22 6.96 20.01 3.15
C PHE A 22 6.62 18.59 3.58
N VAL A 23 5.34 18.20 3.52
CA VAL A 23 4.92 16.83 3.84
C VAL A 23 5.36 15.85 2.75
N GLY A 24 5.40 16.23 1.48
CA GLY A 24 6.00 15.41 0.42
C GLY A 24 7.49 15.12 0.66
N PHE A 25 8.24 16.16 1.05
CA PHE A 25 9.65 16.01 1.43
C PHE A 25 9.82 15.16 2.70
N TYR A 26 8.99 15.38 3.71
CA TYR A 26 8.98 14.56 4.93
C TYR A 26 8.54 13.12 4.66
N SER A 27 7.61 12.88 3.74
CA SER A 27 7.17 11.53 3.36
C SER A 27 8.30 10.70 2.78
N GLN A 28 9.18 11.34 2.01
CA GLN A 28 10.40 10.73 1.51
C GLN A 28 11.42 10.44 2.64
N LEU A 29 11.36 11.17 3.77
CA LEU A 29 12.22 10.99 4.94
C LEU A 29 11.65 10.06 6.04
N THR A 30 10.32 10.00 6.25
CA THR A 30 9.71 9.43 7.48
C THR A 30 8.59 8.42 7.25
N HIS A 31 8.52 7.74 6.10
CA HIS A 31 7.60 6.61 5.88
C HIS A 31 6.11 6.99 6.02
N PHE A 32 5.73 8.23 5.68
CA PHE A 32 4.33 8.64 5.66
C PHE A 32 3.53 7.80 4.64
N CYS A 33 2.27 7.50 4.98
CA CYS A 33 1.38 6.72 4.12
C CYS A 33 1.16 7.41 2.77
N PHE A 34 1.32 6.66 1.67
CA PHE A 34 1.08 7.10 0.30
C PHE A 34 -0.25 7.84 0.13
N ILE A 35 -1.30 7.39 0.84
CA ILE A 35 -2.64 7.99 0.84
C ILE A 35 -2.61 9.45 1.34
N THR A 36 -1.84 9.74 2.40
CA THR A 36 -1.73 11.09 2.97
C THR A 36 -1.04 12.03 1.99
N HIS A 37 0.05 11.55 1.37
CA HIS A 37 0.77 12.31 0.35
C HIS A 37 -0.11 12.64 -0.87
N VAL A 38 -0.82 11.64 -1.39
CA VAL A 38 -1.77 11.83 -2.51
C VAL A 38 -2.91 12.78 -2.13
N SER A 39 -3.46 12.66 -0.92
CA SER A 39 -4.54 13.53 -0.44
C SER A 39 -4.13 15.00 -0.37
N LEU A 40 -2.90 15.28 0.08
CA LEU A 40 -2.36 16.63 0.11
C LEU A 40 -2.11 17.18 -1.30
N LEU A 41 -1.55 16.37 -2.19
CA LEU A 41 -1.38 16.75 -3.60
C LEU A 41 -2.72 17.09 -4.27
N LEU A 42 -3.77 16.29 -4.05
CA LEU A 42 -5.11 16.59 -4.56
C LEU A 42 -5.66 17.90 -3.99
N SER A 43 -5.51 18.13 -2.69
CA SER A 43 -5.95 19.37 -2.04
C SER A 43 -5.24 20.59 -2.63
N SER A 44 -3.93 20.50 -2.85
CA SER A 44 -3.14 21.57 -3.48
C SER A 44 -3.56 21.81 -4.93
N LEU A 45 -3.78 20.75 -5.73
CA LEU A 45 -4.27 20.85 -7.10
C LEU A 45 -5.65 21.54 -7.18
N MET A 46 -6.57 21.18 -6.28
CA MET A 46 -7.88 21.84 -6.19
C MET A 46 -7.73 23.32 -5.83
N GLY A 47 -6.85 23.65 -4.88
CA GLY A 47 -6.54 25.03 -4.52
C GLY A 47 -5.99 25.86 -5.67
N GLN A 48 -5.05 25.30 -6.44
CA GLN A 48 -4.47 25.96 -7.61
C GLN A 48 -5.48 26.13 -8.74
N LEU A 49 -6.32 25.13 -8.99
CA LEU A 49 -7.39 25.21 -9.99
C LEU A 49 -8.39 26.32 -9.63
N LEU A 50 -8.84 26.35 -8.38
CA LEU A 50 -9.75 27.39 -7.89
C LEU A 50 -9.11 28.78 -7.94
N SER A 51 -7.84 28.91 -7.56
CA SER A 51 -7.07 30.15 -7.63
C SER A 51 -6.94 30.66 -9.07
N THR A 52 -6.61 29.75 -10.01
CA THR A 52 -6.50 30.06 -11.44
C THR A 52 -7.86 30.50 -12.01
N LEU A 53 -8.94 29.75 -11.72
CA LEU A 53 -10.30 30.11 -12.12
C LEU A 53 -10.71 31.46 -11.55
N ALA A 54 -10.38 31.76 -10.30
CA ALA A 54 -10.69 33.02 -9.66
C ALA A 54 -9.97 34.20 -10.34
N LEU A 55 -8.70 34.04 -10.72
CA LEU A 55 -7.94 35.05 -11.47
C LEU A 55 -8.51 35.28 -12.88
N PHE A 56 -8.91 34.22 -13.58
CA PHE A 56 -9.50 34.33 -14.92
C PHE A 56 -10.91 34.94 -14.91
N THR A 57 -11.79 34.46 -14.03
CA THR A 57 -13.21 34.87 -13.99
C THR A 57 -13.41 36.26 -13.41
N ARG A 58 -12.53 36.70 -12.49
CA ARG A 58 -12.64 37.98 -11.80
C ARG A 58 -11.48 38.93 -12.09
N GLU A 59 -10.85 38.83 -13.27
CA GLU A 59 -9.67 39.60 -13.68
C GLU A 59 -9.75 41.10 -13.30
N LYS A 60 -10.86 41.77 -13.63
CA LYS A 60 -11.08 43.20 -13.32
C LYS A 60 -11.18 43.49 -11.82
N SER A 61 -11.81 42.60 -11.06
CA SER A 61 -11.97 42.73 -9.60
C SER A 61 -10.68 42.37 -8.86
N SER A 62 -9.90 41.43 -9.38
CA SER A 62 -8.58 41.07 -8.88
C SER A 62 -7.59 42.22 -9.10
N LEU A 63 -7.61 42.85 -10.28
CA LEU A 63 -6.83 44.06 -10.57
C LEU A 63 -7.21 45.23 -9.66
N SER A 64 -8.51 45.49 -9.45
CA SER A 64 -8.94 46.57 -8.55
C SER A 64 -8.58 46.31 -7.08
N MET A 65 -8.53 45.04 -6.68
CA MET A 65 -8.15 44.62 -5.34
C MET A 65 -6.66 44.77 -5.04
N LEU A 66 -5.80 44.71 -6.06
CA LEU A 66 -4.36 44.92 -5.89
C LEU A 66 -4.01 46.36 -5.49
N LYS A 67 -4.95 47.32 -5.60
CA LYS A 67 -4.82 48.72 -5.15
C LYS A 67 -3.43 49.31 -5.42
N SER A 68 -2.89 49.01 -6.60
CA SER A 68 -1.54 49.43 -6.97
C SER A 68 -1.60 50.81 -7.61
N GLU A 69 -0.69 51.72 -7.24
CA GLU A 69 -0.44 52.98 -7.97
C GLU A 69 0.20 52.77 -9.35
N ARG A 70 0.56 51.53 -9.69
CA ARG A 70 1.16 51.15 -10.97
C ARG A 70 0.19 51.34 -12.14
N ASP A 71 0.76 51.56 -13.33
CA ASP A 71 0.01 51.63 -14.58
C ASP A 71 -0.84 50.34 -14.75
N PRO A 72 -2.13 50.46 -15.10
CA PRO A 72 -3.04 49.32 -15.26
C PRO A 72 -2.55 48.29 -16.29
N LYS A 73 -1.69 48.67 -17.24
CA LYS A 73 -1.07 47.74 -18.19
C LYS A 73 -0.03 46.84 -17.52
N GLU A 74 0.80 47.38 -16.63
CA GLU A 74 1.81 46.60 -15.90
C GLU A 74 1.16 45.64 -14.91
N ALA A 75 0.13 46.10 -14.18
CA ALA A 75 -0.62 45.24 -13.26
C ALA A 75 -1.29 44.07 -13.98
N LYS A 76 -1.81 44.29 -15.19
CA LYS A 76 -2.41 43.23 -16.01
C LYS A 76 -1.38 42.19 -16.47
N VAL A 77 -0.19 42.62 -16.87
CA VAL A 77 0.91 41.71 -17.22
C VAL A 77 1.33 40.88 -16.02
N LEU A 78 1.43 41.50 -14.84
CA LEU A 78 1.81 40.82 -13.60
C LEU A 78 0.81 39.73 -13.20
N VAL A 79 -0.50 40.03 -13.27
CA VAL A 79 -1.56 39.03 -12.99
C VAL A 79 -1.52 37.88 -13.99
N ARG A 80 -1.26 38.14 -15.28
CA ARG A 80 -1.11 37.07 -16.28
C ARG A 80 0.13 36.23 -16.06
N LEU A 81 1.23 36.84 -15.65
CA LEU A 81 2.46 36.12 -15.30
C LEU A 81 2.21 35.20 -14.11
N GLU A 82 1.61 35.71 -13.03
CA GLU A 82 1.27 34.91 -11.85
C GLU A 82 0.31 33.77 -12.20
N CYS A 83 -0.69 34.03 -13.03
CA CYS A 83 -1.59 33.00 -13.54
C CYS A 83 -0.87 31.93 -14.36
N GLY A 84 0.07 32.34 -15.23
CA GLY A 84 0.91 31.43 -16.00
C GLY A 84 1.81 30.56 -15.11
N ILE A 85 2.38 31.15 -14.05
CA ILE A 85 3.17 30.42 -13.05
C ILE A 85 2.30 29.39 -12.33
N LEU A 86 1.09 29.77 -11.88
CA LEU A 86 0.16 28.85 -11.22
C LEU A 86 -0.26 27.69 -12.14
N MET A 87 -0.49 27.95 -13.42
CA MET A 87 -0.77 26.90 -14.42
C MET A 87 0.43 25.96 -14.61
N ALA A 88 1.66 26.49 -14.68
CA ALA A 88 2.85 25.67 -14.78
C ALA A 88 3.04 24.79 -13.54
N MET A 89 2.85 25.35 -12.33
CA MET A 89 2.90 24.60 -11.07
C MET A 89 1.85 23.48 -11.04
N PHE A 90 0.62 23.77 -11.49
CA PHE A 90 -0.46 22.80 -11.58
C PHE A 90 -0.11 21.62 -12.49
N LEU A 91 0.44 21.88 -13.68
CA LEU A 91 0.87 20.82 -14.61
C LEU A 91 1.99 19.96 -14.02
N MET A 92 2.96 20.58 -13.35
CA MET A 92 4.05 19.86 -12.69
C MET A 92 3.52 18.98 -11.54
N GLN A 93 2.58 19.47 -10.74
CA GLN A 93 1.96 18.66 -9.68
C GLN A 93 1.09 17.52 -10.22
N LEU A 94 0.40 17.70 -11.34
CA LEU A 94 -0.29 16.60 -12.02
C LEU A 94 0.67 15.49 -12.45
N LEU A 95 1.81 15.86 -13.04
CA LEU A 95 2.83 14.90 -13.47
C LEU A 95 3.40 14.12 -12.27
N VAL A 96 3.71 14.82 -11.16
CA VAL A 96 4.16 14.18 -9.91
C VAL A 96 3.11 13.22 -9.36
N LEU A 97 1.83 13.61 -9.38
CA LEU A 97 0.74 12.74 -8.93
C LEU A 97 0.64 11.46 -9.77
N ILE A 98 0.67 11.59 -11.10
CA ILE A 98 0.61 10.45 -12.03
C ILE A 98 1.78 9.50 -11.79
N LEU A 99 3.02 10.03 -11.74
CA LEU A 99 4.21 9.22 -11.49
C LEU A 99 4.14 8.50 -10.13
N SER A 100 3.69 9.20 -9.09
CA SER A 100 3.52 8.61 -7.75
C SER A 100 2.54 7.44 -7.78
N CYS A 101 1.41 7.59 -8.47
CA CYS A 101 0.42 6.53 -8.66
C CYS A 101 0.98 5.35 -9.45
N VAL A 102 1.70 5.58 -10.55
CA VAL A 102 2.30 4.50 -11.36
C VAL A 102 3.32 3.72 -10.52
N ILE A 103 4.20 4.41 -9.81
CA ILE A 103 5.22 3.77 -8.97
C ILE A 103 4.54 2.94 -7.86
N HIS A 104 3.53 3.50 -7.19
CA HIS A 104 2.79 2.78 -6.16
C HIS A 104 2.05 1.57 -6.73
N SER A 105 1.39 1.69 -7.88
CA SER A 105 0.70 0.56 -8.54
C SER A 105 1.67 -0.54 -8.98
N CYS A 106 2.83 -0.19 -9.53
CA CYS A 106 3.87 -1.17 -9.85
C CYS A 106 4.35 -1.87 -8.57
N TRP A 107 4.61 -1.12 -7.50
CA TRP A 107 5.04 -1.68 -6.22
C TRP A 107 4.01 -2.63 -5.60
N VAL A 108 2.73 -2.23 -5.59
CA VAL A 108 1.64 -3.07 -5.09
C VAL A 108 1.51 -4.35 -5.90
N ARG A 109 1.60 -4.27 -7.23
CA ARG A 109 1.55 -5.44 -8.11
C ARG A 109 2.71 -6.40 -7.83
N ASP A 110 3.93 -5.88 -7.71
CA ASP A 110 5.10 -6.72 -7.42
C ASP A 110 4.97 -7.37 -6.03
N TYR A 111 4.36 -6.68 -5.06
CA TYR A 111 4.07 -7.24 -3.74
C TYR A 111 3.00 -8.34 -3.79
N GLU A 112 1.90 -8.13 -4.53
CA GLU A 112 0.86 -9.13 -4.74
C GLU A 112 1.41 -10.40 -5.40
N GLU A 113 2.33 -10.27 -6.36
CA GLU A 113 2.98 -11.39 -7.02
C GLU A 113 3.84 -12.20 -6.03
N ILE A 114 4.66 -11.52 -5.21
CA ILE A 114 5.48 -12.15 -4.18
C ILE A 114 4.61 -12.84 -3.11
N GLU A 115 3.50 -12.21 -2.70
CA GLU A 115 2.58 -12.78 -1.73
C GLU A 115 1.88 -14.03 -2.28
N ALA A 116 1.46 -14.00 -3.55
CA ALA A 116 0.90 -15.16 -4.24
C ALA A 116 1.89 -16.33 -4.34
N GLU A 117 3.17 -16.06 -4.64
CA GLU A 117 4.22 -17.09 -4.63
C GLU A 117 4.40 -17.71 -3.24
N ARG A 118 4.39 -16.88 -2.20
CA ARG A 118 4.52 -17.32 -0.81
C ARG A 118 3.35 -18.22 -0.41
N GLU A 119 2.12 -17.85 -0.75
CA GLU A 119 0.94 -18.67 -0.50
C GLU A 119 0.99 -20.00 -1.24
N ALA A 120 1.40 -20.00 -2.52
CA ALA A 120 1.56 -21.21 -3.31
C ALA A 120 2.61 -22.15 -2.70
N MET A 121 3.75 -21.60 -2.24
CA MET A 121 4.79 -22.35 -1.56
C MET A 121 4.29 -22.93 -0.23
N ALA A 122 3.57 -22.14 0.57
CA ALA A 122 2.99 -22.58 1.84
C ALA A 122 1.98 -23.71 1.64
N LYS A 123 1.12 -23.61 0.63
CA LYS A 123 0.15 -24.66 0.27
C LYS A 123 0.84 -25.94 -0.21
N LYS A 124 1.89 -25.81 -1.02
CA LYS A 124 2.71 -26.96 -1.47
C LYS A 124 3.40 -27.64 -0.28
N ARG A 125 3.95 -26.85 0.66
CA ARG A 125 4.57 -27.36 1.88
C ARG A 125 3.54 -28.07 2.77
N SER A 126 2.37 -27.49 2.97
CA SER A 126 1.27 -28.07 3.74
C SER A 126 0.84 -29.44 3.19
N ARG A 127 0.64 -29.54 1.86
CA ARG A 127 0.33 -30.82 1.21
C ARG A 127 1.38 -31.90 1.44
N LYS A 128 2.67 -31.54 1.34
CA LYS A 128 3.77 -32.48 1.60
C LYS A 128 3.76 -32.98 3.05
N ILE A 129 3.51 -32.08 4.01
CA ILE A 129 3.44 -32.45 5.43
C ILE A 129 2.26 -33.39 5.67
N ALA A 130 1.10 -33.10 5.09
CA ALA A 130 -0.08 -33.96 5.19
C ALA A 130 0.17 -35.35 4.60
N GLN A 131 0.81 -35.42 3.43
CA GLN A 131 1.19 -36.70 2.81
C GLN A 131 2.16 -37.50 3.69
N VAL A 132 3.18 -36.85 4.25
CA VAL A 132 4.14 -37.51 5.16
C VAL A 132 3.44 -38.00 6.43
N GLN A 133 2.51 -37.22 6.98
CA GLN A 133 1.70 -37.65 8.12
C GLN A 133 0.85 -38.88 7.79
N GLU A 134 0.15 -38.88 6.66
CA GLU A 134 -0.64 -40.03 6.19
C GLU A 134 0.23 -41.28 6.00
N GLU A 135 1.38 -41.15 5.31
CA GLU A 135 2.33 -42.24 5.10
C GLU A 135 2.88 -42.78 6.43
N SER A 136 3.21 -41.89 7.38
CA SER A 136 3.68 -42.30 8.71
C SER A 136 2.62 -43.05 9.52
N MET A 137 1.35 -42.62 9.47
CA MET A 137 0.25 -43.29 10.15
C MET A 137 -0.02 -44.68 9.55
N ALA A 138 0.00 -44.78 8.22
CA ALA A 138 -0.12 -46.05 7.52
C ALA A 138 1.04 -47.01 7.87
N ASN A 139 2.27 -46.50 7.96
CA ASN A 139 3.42 -47.30 8.36
C ASN A 139 3.32 -47.75 9.84
N ALA A 140 2.92 -46.86 10.74
CA ALA A 140 2.69 -47.20 12.15
C ALA A 140 1.61 -48.29 12.31
N ALA A 141 0.53 -48.21 11.54
CA ALA A 141 -0.51 -49.24 11.50
C ALA A 141 0.03 -50.60 11.02
N LYS A 142 0.83 -50.62 9.95
CA LYS A 142 1.49 -51.84 9.47
C LYS A 142 2.42 -52.44 10.51
N ILE A 143 3.22 -51.63 11.22
CA ILE A 143 4.11 -52.09 12.29
C ILE A 143 3.28 -52.69 13.44
N ALA A 144 2.16 -52.07 13.81
CA ALA A 144 1.27 -52.60 14.85
C ALA A 144 0.66 -53.96 14.44
N GLU A 145 0.25 -54.11 13.18
CA GLU A 145 -0.26 -55.38 12.64
C GLU A 145 0.79 -56.48 12.66
N VAL A 146 2.03 -56.19 12.23
CA VAL A 146 3.15 -57.14 12.26
C VAL A 146 3.47 -57.55 13.70
N LYS A 147 3.55 -56.60 14.63
CA LYS A 147 3.78 -56.90 16.06
C LYS A 147 2.66 -57.74 16.67
N ALA A 148 1.41 -57.50 16.28
CA ALA A 148 0.28 -58.31 16.74
C ALA A 148 0.38 -59.76 16.23
N LYS A 149 0.76 -59.94 14.96
CA LYS A 149 1.03 -61.27 14.37
C LYS A 149 2.19 -61.98 15.07
N GLU A 150 3.32 -61.30 15.30
CA GLU A 150 4.45 -61.86 16.05
C GLU A 150 4.06 -62.27 17.48
N PHE A 151 3.23 -61.45 18.15
CA PHE A 151 2.77 -61.76 19.50
C PHE A 151 1.85 -62.98 19.53
N ASP A 152 0.93 -63.10 18.57
CA ASP A 152 0.06 -64.27 18.41
C ASP A 152 0.88 -65.55 18.14
N GLU A 153 1.86 -65.49 17.24
CA GLU A 153 2.78 -66.60 16.97
C GLU A 153 3.58 -67.00 18.22
N LYS A 154 4.09 -66.03 18.98
CA LYS A 154 4.83 -66.27 20.22
C LYS A 154 3.94 -66.91 21.30
N MET A 155 2.68 -66.49 21.40
CA MET A 155 1.70 -67.11 22.30
C MET A 155 1.42 -68.56 21.88
N LYS A 156 1.12 -68.81 20.60
CA LYS A 156 0.92 -70.17 20.07
C LYS A 156 2.13 -71.08 20.30
N SER A 157 3.34 -70.57 20.03
CA SER A 157 4.59 -71.30 20.29
C SER A 157 4.76 -71.65 21.76
N LYS A 158 4.52 -70.70 22.68
CA LYS A 158 4.57 -70.97 24.12
C LYS A 158 3.53 -72.00 24.54
N TYR A 159 2.25 -71.79 24.26
CA TYR A 159 1.19 -72.72 24.66
C TYR A 159 1.38 -74.13 24.05
N GLY A 160 1.84 -74.24 22.81
CA GLY A 160 2.18 -75.52 22.19
C GLY A 160 3.39 -76.24 22.83
N GLN A 161 4.30 -75.49 23.45
CA GLN A 161 5.44 -76.04 24.19
C GLN A 161 5.03 -76.54 25.58
N TRP A 162 4.16 -75.80 26.30
CA TRP A 162 3.61 -76.22 27.60
C TRP A 162 2.79 -77.51 27.48
N VAL A 163 1.94 -77.61 26.45
CA VAL A 163 1.13 -78.83 26.19
C VAL A 163 2.01 -80.06 25.90
N LYS A 164 3.23 -79.90 25.36
CA LYS A 164 4.13 -81.05 25.12
C LYS A 164 4.81 -81.56 26.39
N THR A 165 5.12 -80.69 27.32
CA THR A 165 5.77 -81.04 28.60
C THR A 165 4.83 -81.69 29.61
N ASP A 166 3.52 -81.52 29.47
CA ASP A 166 2.53 -82.07 30.42
C ASP A 166 2.16 -83.56 30.15
N PHE A 167 2.69 -84.17 29.08
CA PHE A 167 2.46 -85.59 28.73
C PHE A 167 3.70 -86.50 28.93
N GLU A 168 4.78 -86.00 29.51
CA GLU A 168 6.03 -86.76 29.79
C GLU A 168 6.31 -87.01 31.29
N GLY A 169 5.27 -86.93 32.15
CA GLY A 169 5.37 -87.20 33.59
C GLY A 169 4.55 -88.42 34.04
#